data_AF-A0A0D0CF22-F1
#
_entry.id   AF-A0A0D0CF22-F1
#
_cell.length_a   1.000
_cell.length_b   1.000
_cell.length_c   1.000
_cell.angle_alpha   90.00
_cell.angle_beta   90.00
_cell.angle_gamma   90.00
#
_symmetry.space_group_name_H-M   'P 1'
#
loop_
_entity.id
_entity.type
_entity.pdbx_description
1 polymer ?
#
loop_
_entity_poly.entity_id
_entity_poly.type
_entity_poly.pdbx_seq_one_letter_code
_entity_poly.pdbx_strand_id
1 'polypeptide(L)'
;MVLRRRTESLSNAPRPPSSFVPTSSHYAHVSCYRSSQMEVRIHSASVKVAGKDKKQLIPVFGEGDKISGTVTLDSKAPSTGHLIISIEGAFFYDDFVEPGESKLSVDPRKHVFWSTSTDIQVSPSLDSFLSLSTPRSTFRDGFASTIKSIRRRPSGSSLNSGSSASSSSSQSGGRSPISPGFNRTYSFSFDFPRSNRTGEEMPPTFVSLGTPTEATISPEIPKPADANVARSFGVEYKISVAWEPTEPSEYPSFVTAPIYYHPDTEFQSFDASPSQESSSWLEMPLRFDRPLPFRCAVTLPTSVSFSRSSSIPYYVVFTTTPRNPVLAKEIATDATVSATLIRQITVTEPSSFPPTPPRTPSGGSDESEGIRGVQLLKRVVKPLSPRSSDEALEDVNKDLPRLPMHAVFNDSRMLHTSICIGFPKRPRQHTRADQKHPSLEAQSSLPDGLHKAKFNLNKDMLPSIDWSGVSVKYYIDVSVLVGPDNLRARIPIRVV
;
A
#
# COMPACT_ATOMS: atom_id res chain seq x y z
N MET A 1 20.04 -20.90 30.57
CA MET A 1 19.33 -19.61 30.67
C MET A 1 20.37 -18.50 30.76
N VAL A 2 20.60 -17.78 29.68
CA VAL A 2 21.57 -16.66 29.63
C VAL A 2 20.79 -15.37 29.84
N LEU A 3 20.97 -14.71 30.98
CA LEU A 3 20.36 -13.41 31.27
C LEU A 3 21.01 -12.33 30.41
N ARG A 4 20.24 -11.81 29.45
CA ARG A 4 20.57 -10.61 28.68
C ARG A 4 20.29 -9.39 29.57
N ARG A 5 21.35 -8.73 30.07
CA ARG A 5 21.25 -7.44 30.76
C ARG A 5 20.66 -6.40 29.81
N ARG A 6 19.45 -5.92 30.10
CA ARG A 6 18.86 -4.71 29.51
C ARG A 6 19.56 -3.51 30.15
N THR A 7 20.27 -2.73 29.35
CA THR A 7 20.66 -1.36 29.70
C THR A 7 19.44 -0.47 29.58
N GLU A 8 18.97 0.07 30.71
CA GLU A 8 17.96 1.12 30.73
C GLU A 8 18.58 2.41 30.19
N SER A 9 18.06 2.89 29.06
CA SER A 9 18.48 4.15 28.43
C SER A 9 17.76 5.30 29.14
N LEU A 10 18.45 6.02 30.02
CA LEU A 10 18.01 7.29 30.57
C LEU A 10 18.24 8.40 29.52
N SER A 11 17.26 8.67 28.67
CA SER A 11 17.36 9.67 27.61
C SER A 11 16.97 11.07 28.09
N ASN A 12 17.88 11.75 28.78
CA ASN A 12 18.00 13.21 28.76
C ASN A 12 19.00 13.60 27.65
N ALA A 13 18.78 13.13 26.42
CA ALA A 13 19.61 13.50 25.29
C ALA A 13 19.21 14.91 24.79
N PRO A 14 20.16 15.84 24.62
CA PRO A 14 19.86 17.17 24.07
C PRO A 14 19.25 17.02 22.68
N ARG A 15 18.18 17.80 22.40
CA ARG A 15 17.57 17.88 21.07
C ARG A 15 18.68 18.07 20.02
N PRO A 16 18.65 17.31 18.91
CA PRO A 16 19.60 17.56 17.83
C PRO A 16 19.48 19.03 17.38
N PRO A 17 20.61 19.70 17.10
CA PRO A 17 20.58 21.11 16.70
C PRO A 17 19.73 21.27 15.43
N SER A 18 18.96 22.36 15.35
CA SER A 18 18.09 22.68 14.21
C SER A 18 18.85 22.87 12.88
N SER A 19 20.17 22.76 12.91
CA SER A 19 21.07 22.81 11.75
C SER A 19 21.44 21.42 11.22
N PHE A 20 20.81 20.33 11.67
CA PHE A 20 21.00 19.02 11.07
C PHE A 20 20.39 19.02 9.67
N VAL A 21 21.20 19.40 8.68
CA VAL A 21 20.89 19.15 7.27
C VAL A 21 21.09 17.66 7.06
N PRO A 22 20.05 16.88 6.75
CA PRO A 22 20.22 15.49 6.38
C PRO A 22 21.23 15.44 5.25
N THR A 23 22.40 14.86 5.50
CA THR A 23 23.37 14.60 4.42
C THR A 23 22.62 13.83 3.36
N SER A 24 22.64 14.32 2.11
CA SER A 24 22.04 13.66 0.95
C SER A 24 22.22 12.15 1.10
N SER A 25 21.11 11.41 1.17
CA SER A 25 21.10 9.99 1.49
C SER A 25 22.00 9.24 0.51
N HIS A 26 23.25 9.00 0.92
CA HIS A 26 24.18 8.20 0.16
C HIS A 26 23.73 6.75 0.30
N TYR A 27 22.92 6.32 -0.65
CA TYR A 27 22.50 4.94 -0.77
C TYR A 27 23.74 4.04 -0.91
N ALA A 28 23.89 3.10 0.02
CA ALA A 28 25.06 2.23 0.10
C ALA A 28 25.06 1.12 -0.97
N HIS A 29 23.89 0.82 -1.55
CA HIS A 29 23.71 -0.30 -2.47
C HIS A 29 23.36 0.16 -3.87
N VAL A 30 23.92 -0.55 -4.86
CA VAL A 30 23.68 -0.34 -6.28
C VAL A 30 23.30 -1.66 -6.93
N SER A 31 22.09 -1.73 -7.48
CA SER A 31 21.63 -2.87 -8.29
C SER A 31 21.81 -2.56 -9.78
N CYS A 32 22.42 -3.47 -10.53
CA CYS A 32 22.70 -3.29 -11.96
C CYS A 32 21.85 -4.22 -12.83
N TYR A 33 21.23 -3.65 -13.86
CA TYR A 33 20.42 -4.34 -14.86
C TYR A 33 20.93 -3.95 -16.25
N ARG A 34 21.06 -4.90 -17.18
CA ARG A 34 21.75 -4.66 -18.45
C ARG A 34 21.00 -5.25 -19.63
N SER A 35 20.98 -4.52 -20.74
CA SER A 35 20.65 -5.01 -22.08
C SER A 35 21.89 -4.97 -22.99
N SER A 36 21.70 -5.29 -24.27
CA SER A 36 22.75 -5.18 -25.29
C SER A 36 23.27 -3.75 -25.49
N GLN A 37 22.45 -2.73 -25.22
CA GLN A 37 22.76 -1.33 -25.54
C GLN A 37 22.82 -0.42 -24.32
N MET A 38 22.36 -0.85 -23.15
CA MET A 38 22.36 -0.01 -21.96
C MET A 38 22.59 -0.79 -20.67
N GLU A 39 23.08 -0.09 -19.65
CA GLU A 39 23.21 -0.55 -18.26
C GLU A 39 22.48 0.43 -17.34
N VAL A 40 21.52 -0.06 -16.57
CA VAL A 40 20.74 0.68 -15.57
C VAL A 40 21.28 0.34 -14.19
N ARG A 41 21.66 1.36 -13.43
CA ARG A 41 22.10 1.27 -12.03
C ARG A 41 21.09 1.95 -11.13
N ILE A 42 20.55 1.23 -10.17
CA ILE A 42 19.55 1.75 -9.21
C ILE A 42 20.20 1.82 -7.84
N HIS A 43 20.13 2.99 -7.21
CA HIS A 43 20.68 3.24 -5.88
C HIS A 43 19.57 3.03 -4.83
N SER A 44 19.88 2.29 -3.76
CA SER A 44 18.91 1.98 -2.70
C SER A 44 19.53 1.86 -1.30
N ALA A 45 18.71 2.05 -0.27
CA ALA A 45 19.15 1.95 1.13
C ALA A 45 19.39 0.50 1.56
N SER A 46 18.67 -0.45 0.96
CA SER A 46 18.86 -1.88 1.21
C SER A 46 18.52 -2.70 -0.03
N VAL A 47 18.96 -3.96 -0.06
CA VAL A 47 18.68 -4.91 -1.14
C VAL A 47 18.14 -6.20 -0.56
N LYS A 48 17.20 -6.83 -1.28
CA LYS A 48 16.67 -8.15 -0.95
C LYS A 48 17.09 -9.15 -2.01
N VAL A 49 17.59 -10.29 -1.56
CA VAL A 49 17.93 -11.40 -2.44
C VAL A 49 16.63 -12.09 -2.88
N ALA A 50 16.40 -12.17 -4.19
CA ALA A 50 15.23 -12.81 -4.77
C ALA A 50 15.59 -13.66 -6.01
N GLY A 51 14.58 -14.31 -6.59
CA GLY A 51 14.71 -15.24 -7.71
C GLY A 51 15.01 -16.68 -7.28
N LYS A 52 14.70 -17.63 -8.17
CA LYS A 52 14.93 -19.08 -7.93
C LYS A 52 16.39 -19.38 -7.56
N ASP A 53 17.30 -18.66 -8.20
CA ASP A 53 18.75 -18.85 -8.01
C ASP A 53 19.32 -18.06 -6.82
N LYS A 54 18.52 -17.21 -6.17
CA LYS A 54 18.96 -16.32 -5.06
C LYS A 54 20.19 -15.47 -5.40
N LYS A 55 20.38 -15.14 -6.68
CA LYS A 55 21.50 -14.30 -7.16
C LYS A 55 21.08 -12.88 -7.48
N GLN A 56 19.78 -12.63 -7.62
CA GLN A 56 19.28 -11.32 -8.00
C GLN A 56 19.08 -10.45 -6.77
N LEU A 57 19.76 -9.30 -6.73
CA LEU A 57 19.59 -8.28 -5.71
C LEU A 57 18.54 -7.28 -6.16
N ILE A 58 17.36 -7.33 -5.54
CA ILE A 58 16.27 -6.41 -5.78
C ILE A 58 16.42 -5.21 -4.84
N PRO A 59 16.48 -3.96 -5.35
CA PRO A 59 16.54 -2.78 -4.50
C PRO A 59 15.26 -2.64 -3.69
N VAL A 60 15.41 -2.24 -2.42
CA VAL A 60 14.30 -2.05 -1.47
C VAL A 60 14.29 -0.59 -1.05
N PHE A 61 13.10 -0.01 -1.09
CA PHE A 61 12.83 1.37 -0.71
C PHE A 61 11.78 1.40 0.41
N GLY A 62 11.98 2.31 1.36
CA GLY A 62 11.05 2.59 2.45
C GLY A 62 10.23 3.86 2.24
N GLU A 63 9.51 4.26 3.27
CA GLU A 63 8.76 5.51 3.28
C GLU A 63 9.72 6.71 3.28
N GLY A 64 9.50 7.67 2.38
CA GLY A 64 10.33 8.86 2.26
C GLY A 64 11.61 8.69 1.44
N ASP A 65 11.94 7.46 1.01
CA ASP A 65 13.04 7.22 0.07
C ASP A 65 12.79 7.85 -1.30
N LYS A 66 13.87 8.13 -2.03
CA LYS A 66 13.83 8.55 -3.44
C LYS A 66 14.38 7.43 -4.31
N ILE A 67 13.68 7.14 -5.39
CA ILE A 67 14.15 6.16 -6.37
C ILE A 67 15.09 6.88 -7.32
N SER A 68 16.39 6.62 -7.19
CA SER A 68 17.41 7.29 -7.99
C SER A 68 18.37 6.30 -8.63
N GLY A 69 19.00 6.72 -9.72
CA GLY A 69 19.91 5.85 -10.45
C GLY A 69 20.56 6.53 -11.64
N THR A 70 21.29 5.74 -12.42
CA THR A 70 21.94 6.16 -13.65
C THR A 70 21.72 5.14 -14.76
N VAL A 71 21.50 5.60 -15.99
CA VAL A 71 21.49 4.79 -17.20
C VAL A 71 22.75 5.10 -18.00
N THR A 72 23.53 4.08 -18.34
CA THR A 72 24.71 4.22 -19.21
C THR A 72 24.45 3.53 -20.54
N LEU A 73 24.52 4.27 -21.64
CA LEU A 73 24.43 3.69 -22.99
C LEU A 73 25.78 3.13 -23.42
N ASP A 74 25.80 1.91 -23.96
CA ASP A 74 27.00 1.30 -24.54
C ASP A 74 27.54 2.20 -25.64
N SER A 75 28.86 2.33 -25.77
CA SER A 75 29.55 2.97 -26.91
C SER A 75 29.02 2.56 -28.30
N LYS A 76 28.52 1.32 -28.43
CA LYS A 76 27.94 0.80 -29.68
C LYS A 76 26.51 1.25 -29.94
N ALA A 77 25.83 1.78 -28.91
CA ALA A 77 24.48 2.28 -29.05
C ALA A 77 24.46 3.53 -29.93
N PRO A 78 23.35 3.79 -30.62
CA PRO A 78 23.18 4.96 -31.50
C PRO A 78 23.48 6.27 -30.80
N SER A 79 24.06 7.25 -31.50
CA SER A 79 24.48 8.52 -30.88
C SER A 79 23.31 9.45 -30.53
N THR A 80 22.14 9.21 -31.13
CA THR A 80 20.94 10.02 -31.00
C THR A 80 19.70 9.18 -30.76
N GLY A 81 18.82 9.66 -29.89
CA GLY A 81 17.58 8.97 -29.56
C GLY A 81 16.87 9.57 -28.35
N HIS A 82 15.86 8.87 -27.88
CA HIS A 82 15.08 9.17 -26.68
C HIS A 82 15.33 8.11 -25.63
N LEU A 83 15.61 8.56 -24.41
CA LEU A 83 15.73 7.69 -23.26
C LEU A 83 14.52 7.94 -22.34
N ILE A 84 13.60 6.99 -22.34
CA ILE A 84 12.38 7.05 -21.54
C ILE A 84 12.56 6.17 -20.31
N ILE A 85 12.47 6.78 -19.13
CA ILE A 85 12.57 6.09 -17.85
C ILE A 85 11.23 6.22 -17.17
N SER A 86 10.56 5.11 -16.92
CA SER A 86 9.28 5.06 -16.25
C SER A 86 9.34 4.19 -15.01
N ILE A 87 8.52 4.53 -14.03
CA ILE A 87 8.25 3.71 -12.87
C ILE A 87 6.76 3.44 -12.80
N GLU A 88 6.44 2.25 -12.32
CA GLU A 88 5.10 1.73 -12.27
C GLU A 88 4.85 0.96 -10.97
N GLY A 89 3.72 1.23 -10.32
CA GLY A 89 3.14 0.42 -9.26
C GLY A 89 1.83 -0.19 -9.75
N ALA A 90 1.72 -1.51 -9.69
CA ALA A 90 0.58 -2.25 -10.23
C ALA A 90 0.05 -3.31 -9.27
N PHE A 91 -1.28 -3.45 -9.28
CA PHE A 91 -2.02 -4.48 -8.58
C PHE A 91 -2.39 -5.60 -9.57
N PHE A 92 -2.03 -6.82 -9.22
CA PHE A 92 -2.29 -8.02 -10.02
C PHE A 92 -3.40 -8.84 -9.37
N TYR A 93 -4.33 -9.32 -10.18
CA TYR A 93 -5.46 -10.13 -9.75
C TYR A 93 -5.89 -11.11 -10.84
N ASP A 94 -6.35 -12.29 -10.44
CA ASP A 94 -6.89 -13.27 -11.36
C ASP A 94 -8.33 -12.91 -11.77
N ASP A 95 -8.65 -13.08 -13.05
CA ASP A 95 -10.01 -12.91 -13.54
C ASP A 95 -10.90 -14.10 -13.15
N PHE A 96 -12.20 -13.85 -13.01
CA PHE A 96 -13.15 -14.92 -12.72
C PHE A 96 -13.46 -15.68 -14.01
N VAL A 97 -12.71 -16.75 -14.28
CA VAL A 97 -13.07 -17.67 -15.37
C VAL A 97 -14.22 -18.54 -14.88
N GLU A 98 -15.38 -18.43 -15.52
CA GLU A 98 -16.51 -19.30 -15.22
C GLU A 98 -16.13 -20.78 -15.43
N PRO A 99 -16.60 -21.70 -14.56
CA PRO A 99 -16.26 -23.11 -14.64
C PRO A 99 -16.88 -23.76 -15.89
N GLY A 100 -16.21 -23.65 -17.03
CA GLY A 100 -16.68 -24.20 -18.30
C GLY A 100 -15.76 -23.94 -19.49
N GLU A 101 -14.92 -22.90 -19.45
CA GLU A 101 -14.01 -22.58 -20.55
C GLU A 101 -12.62 -23.22 -20.36
N SER A 102 -12.02 -23.64 -21.47
CA SER A 102 -10.77 -24.40 -21.50
C SER A 102 -9.61 -23.63 -20.85
N LYS A 103 -8.82 -24.33 -20.03
CA LYS A 103 -7.71 -23.83 -19.20
C LYS A 103 -6.49 -23.38 -20.00
N LEU A 104 -6.64 -22.43 -20.92
CA LEU A 104 -5.49 -21.64 -21.35
C LEU A 104 -5.04 -20.79 -20.14
N SER A 105 -3.75 -20.74 -19.88
CA SER A 105 -3.20 -19.95 -18.77
C SER A 105 -3.52 -18.48 -19.02
N VAL A 106 -4.56 -17.97 -18.37
CA VAL A 106 -4.91 -16.55 -18.45
C VAL A 106 -3.86 -15.79 -17.66
N ASP A 107 -3.14 -14.90 -18.33
CA ASP A 107 -2.21 -14.00 -17.64
C ASP A 107 -2.99 -13.18 -16.59
N PRO A 108 -2.42 -12.98 -15.38
CA PRO A 108 -3.10 -12.23 -14.34
C PRO A 108 -3.43 -10.83 -14.83
N ARG A 109 -4.66 -10.36 -14.57
CA ARG A 109 -5.04 -8.99 -14.90
C ARG A 109 -4.20 -8.04 -14.06
N LYS A 110 -3.84 -6.92 -14.67
CA LYS A 110 -2.94 -5.92 -14.11
C LYS A 110 -3.63 -4.57 -14.11
N HIS A 111 -3.69 -3.93 -12.96
CA HIS A 111 -4.19 -2.57 -12.81
C HIS A 111 -3.07 -1.65 -12.32
N VAL A 112 -2.76 -0.62 -13.10
CA VAL A 112 -1.70 0.34 -12.79
C VAL A 112 -2.28 1.46 -11.93
N PHE A 113 -1.94 1.47 -10.64
CA PHE A 113 -2.45 2.46 -9.68
C PHE A 113 -1.50 3.65 -9.50
N TRP A 114 -0.26 3.54 -9.98
CA TRP A 114 0.72 4.61 -9.99
C TRP A 114 1.68 4.45 -11.18
N SER A 115 1.93 5.55 -11.89
CA SER A 115 2.99 5.62 -12.89
C SER A 115 3.54 7.03 -12.99
N THR A 116 4.85 7.16 -13.17
CA THR A 116 5.51 8.43 -13.54
C THR A 116 6.65 8.13 -14.50
N SER A 117 6.96 9.07 -15.39
CA SER A 117 8.01 8.91 -16.39
C SER A 117 8.81 10.20 -16.62
N THR A 118 10.03 10.04 -17.08
CA THR A 118 10.93 11.10 -17.52
C THR A 118 11.47 10.73 -18.89
N ASP A 119 11.43 11.66 -19.83
CA ASP A 119 12.03 11.53 -21.16
C ASP A 119 13.28 12.41 -21.25
N ILE A 120 14.37 11.83 -21.72
CA ILE A 120 15.67 12.49 -21.89
C ILE A 120 16.05 12.40 -23.37
N GLN A 121 16.09 13.54 -24.04
CA GLN A 121 16.63 13.64 -25.39
C GLN A 121 18.14 13.40 -25.35
N VAL A 122 18.60 12.42 -26.12
CA VAL A 122 20.02 12.16 -26.33
C VAL A 122 20.40 12.66 -27.71
N SER A 123 21.22 13.71 -27.75
CA SER A 123 21.82 14.25 -28.96
C SER A 123 23.34 14.04 -28.93
N PRO A 124 24.02 14.00 -30.09
CA PRO A 124 25.47 13.91 -30.11
C PRO A 124 25.98 15.23 -29.53
N SER A 125 26.79 15.18 -28.46
CA SER A 125 27.33 16.40 -27.86
C SER A 125 28.32 17.05 -28.84
N LEU A 126 27.85 17.93 -29.73
CA LEU A 126 28.71 18.77 -30.56
C LEU A 126 29.54 19.72 -29.69
N ASP A 127 29.03 20.08 -28.50
CA ASP A 127 29.67 20.99 -27.57
C ASP A 127 30.95 20.45 -26.92
N SER A 128 31.20 19.13 -26.91
CA SER A 128 32.42 18.55 -26.34
C SER A 128 33.69 18.89 -27.12
N PHE A 129 33.56 19.34 -28.39
CA PHE A 129 34.70 19.80 -29.18
C PHE A 129 35.10 21.26 -28.89
N LEU A 130 34.22 22.06 -28.27
CA LEU A 130 34.45 23.50 -28.04
C LEU A 130 34.34 23.94 -26.57
N SER A 131 33.90 23.07 -25.65
CA SER A 131 33.64 23.43 -24.24
C SER A 131 34.79 23.09 -23.27
N LEU A 132 35.81 23.95 -23.25
CA LEU A 132 36.63 24.19 -22.04
C LEU A 132 35.90 25.07 -21.00
N SER A 133 34.64 25.45 -21.26
CA SER A 133 33.83 26.25 -20.35
C SER A 133 32.69 25.41 -19.77
N THR A 134 32.66 25.41 -18.45
CA THR A 134 31.77 24.66 -17.56
C THR A 134 30.30 24.82 -17.96
N PRO A 135 29.50 23.74 -18.01
CA PRO A 135 28.09 23.85 -18.39
C PRO A 135 27.32 24.56 -17.27
N ARG A 136 26.97 25.82 -17.51
CA ARG A 136 25.94 26.54 -16.77
C ARG A 136 24.57 26.16 -17.35
N SER A 137 24.05 25.01 -16.94
CA SER A 137 22.63 24.70 -17.12
C SER A 137 21.84 25.22 -15.93
N THR A 138 21.01 26.23 -16.21
CA THR A 138 19.92 26.82 -15.42
C THR A 138 18.75 25.83 -15.40
N PHE A 139 18.09 25.43 -14.31
CA PHE A 139 17.59 26.15 -13.13
C PHE A 139 17.42 25.17 -11.94
N ARG A 140 17.71 25.68 -10.73
CA ARG A 140 17.23 25.21 -9.39
C ARG A 140 17.88 24.03 -8.66
N ASP A 141 19.18 23.79 -8.84
CA ASP A 141 19.98 23.07 -7.82
C ASP A 141 20.54 24.04 -6.77
N GLY A 142 19.73 24.28 -5.74
CA GLY A 142 20.16 24.98 -4.54
C GLY A 142 20.99 24.12 -3.59
N PHE A 143 22.11 23.51 -4.02
CA PHE A 143 23.09 22.89 -3.10
C PHE A 143 24.54 22.88 -3.62
N ALA A 144 24.92 23.82 -4.48
CA ALA A 144 26.34 24.08 -4.80
C ALA A 144 26.98 25.07 -3.81
N SER A 145 27.04 24.69 -2.53
CA SER A 145 27.97 25.26 -1.53
C SER A 145 28.14 24.14 -0.48
N THR A 146 29.30 23.62 -0.09
CA THR A 146 30.63 24.22 0.01
C THR A 146 31.63 23.06 0.12
N ILE A 147 32.34 22.71 -0.95
CA ILE A 147 33.62 22.01 -0.84
C ILE A 147 34.70 23.08 -0.91
N LYS A 148 35.08 23.63 0.25
CA LYS A 148 36.42 24.16 0.45
C LYS A 148 37.21 23.14 1.28
N SER A 149 38.05 22.40 0.56
CA SER A 149 39.43 22.13 0.96
C SER A 149 39.69 21.75 2.43
N ILE A 150 39.61 20.46 2.76
CA ILE A 150 40.60 19.84 3.65
C ILE A 150 41.09 18.53 3.02
N ARG A 151 42.28 18.64 2.44
CA ARG A 151 43.10 17.57 1.88
C ARG A 151 43.58 16.67 3.03
N ARG A 152 42.84 15.62 3.37
CA ARG A 152 43.38 14.50 4.16
C ARG A 152 43.41 13.23 3.32
N ARG A 153 44.63 12.77 3.05
CA ARG A 153 44.96 11.46 2.47
C ARG A 153 44.18 10.34 3.16
N PRO A 154 43.53 9.44 2.42
CA PRO A 154 43.41 8.05 2.82
C PRO A 154 44.55 7.27 2.16
N SER A 155 45.41 6.70 2.99
CA SER A 155 46.33 5.63 2.62
C SER A 155 45.53 4.44 2.07
N GLY A 156 46.07 3.83 1.02
CA GLY A 156 45.38 2.83 0.23
C GLY A 156 45.21 1.46 0.89
N SER A 157 44.28 0.70 0.32
CA SER A 157 44.47 -0.70 -0.02
C SER A 157 43.40 -1.12 -1.03
N SER A 158 43.77 -1.19 -2.31
CA SER A 158 43.05 -2.02 -3.27
C SER A 158 44.09 -2.89 -3.97
N LEU A 159 44.19 -4.11 -3.48
CA LEU A 159 44.91 -5.22 -4.11
C LEU A 159 44.23 -5.50 -5.45
N ASN A 160 44.76 -4.93 -6.53
CA ASN A 160 44.53 -5.47 -7.85
C ASN A 160 45.40 -6.72 -8.01
N SER A 161 44.73 -7.85 -8.13
CA SER A 161 45.24 -9.12 -8.61
C SER A 161 46.04 -8.93 -9.89
N GLY A 162 47.27 -9.43 -9.87
CA GLY A 162 48.26 -9.23 -10.91
C GLY A 162 47.89 -9.83 -12.26
N SER A 163 48.29 -9.10 -13.29
CA SER A 163 48.64 -9.65 -14.60
C SER A 163 49.90 -8.95 -15.10
N SER A 164 50.97 -9.74 -15.10
CA SER A 164 52.10 -9.71 -16.04
C SER A 164 52.84 -8.38 -16.25
N ALA A 165 53.86 -8.16 -15.42
CA ALA A 165 55.05 -7.43 -15.84
C ALA A 165 56.01 -8.38 -16.57
N SER A 166 56.16 -8.18 -17.87
CA SER A 166 57.43 -8.41 -18.56
C SER A 166 57.75 -7.19 -19.42
N SER A 167 58.67 -6.38 -18.90
CA SER A 167 59.72 -5.69 -19.65
C SER A 167 60.27 -6.60 -20.76
N SER A 168 60.69 -6.18 -21.95
CA SER A 168 61.14 -4.88 -22.44
C SER A 168 61.60 -5.14 -23.88
N SER A 169 61.22 -4.29 -24.84
CA SER A 169 62.11 -3.80 -25.91
C SER A 169 61.30 -3.12 -27.03
N SER A 170 61.48 -1.81 -27.12
CA SER A 170 61.65 -1.05 -28.37
C SER A 170 61.14 -1.67 -29.68
N GLN A 171 60.06 -1.14 -30.25
CA GLN A 171 60.12 -0.52 -31.58
C GLN A 171 58.80 0.17 -31.95
N SER A 172 58.98 1.28 -32.66
CA SER A 172 58.01 2.20 -33.24
C SER A 172 56.86 1.50 -34.00
N GLY A 173 55.62 1.76 -33.58
CA GLY A 173 54.41 1.42 -34.32
C GLY A 173 53.24 2.25 -33.78
N GLY A 174 52.57 3.00 -34.66
CA GLY A 174 51.61 4.05 -34.34
C GLY A 174 50.56 3.68 -33.30
N ARG A 175 50.62 4.35 -32.15
CA ARG A 175 49.52 4.40 -31.20
C ARG A 175 48.52 5.44 -31.71
N SER A 176 47.45 4.96 -32.33
CA SER A 176 46.23 5.74 -32.55
C SER A 176 45.85 6.41 -31.21
N PRO A 177 45.54 7.71 -31.18
CA PRO A 177 45.06 8.35 -29.97
C PRO A 177 43.79 7.62 -29.55
N ILE A 178 43.83 7.00 -28.36
CA ILE A 178 42.65 6.42 -27.72
C ILE A 178 41.76 7.62 -27.39
N SER A 179 40.82 7.93 -28.27
CA SER A 179 39.79 8.93 -28.03
C SER A 179 39.14 8.60 -26.70
N PRO A 180 39.11 9.53 -25.72
CA PRO A 180 38.43 9.28 -24.46
C PRO A 180 36.98 8.92 -24.78
N GLY A 181 36.61 7.66 -24.52
CA GLY A 181 35.26 7.18 -24.77
C GLY A 181 34.28 8.04 -23.97
N PHE A 182 33.38 8.73 -24.68
CA PHE A 182 32.35 9.53 -24.05
C PHE A 182 31.43 8.60 -23.25
N ASN A 183 31.50 8.65 -21.92
CA ASN A 183 30.58 7.93 -21.05
C ASN A 183 29.22 8.62 -21.13
N ARG A 184 28.30 8.02 -21.92
CA ARG A 184 26.90 8.46 -22.05
C ARG A 184 26.08 7.99 -20.87
N THR A 185 26.26 8.66 -19.73
CA THR A 185 25.58 8.32 -18.47
C THR A 185 24.58 9.41 -18.10
N TYR A 186 23.32 9.02 -17.89
CA TYR A 186 22.19 9.90 -17.57
C TYR A 186 21.63 9.53 -16.20
N SER A 187 21.44 10.52 -15.32
CA SER A 187 20.85 10.31 -13.99
C SER A 187 19.34 10.49 -14.01
N PHE A 188 18.64 9.74 -13.16
CA PHE A 188 17.21 9.92 -12.92
C PHE A 188 16.90 9.89 -11.41
N SER A 189 15.80 10.54 -11.03
CA SER A 189 15.26 10.51 -9.67
C SER A 189 13.73 10.63 -9.72
N PHE A 190 13.04 9.75 -9.01
CA PHE A 190 11.59 9.80 -8.79
C PHE A 190 11.30 9.85 -7.29
N ASP A 191 10.32 10.65 -6.93
CA ASP A 191 9.76 10.66 -5.58
C ASP A 191 8.54 9.71 -5.55
N PHE A 192 8.40 8.94 -4.47
CA PHE A 192 7.14 8.24 -4.23
C PHE A 192 6.01 9.25 -3.99
N PRO A 193 4.80 9.00 -4.52
CA PRO A 193 3.67 9.87 -4.28
C PRO A 193 3.34 9.86 -2.77
N ARG A 194 3.25 11.05 -2.19
CA ARG A 194 2.80 11.24 -0.82
C ARG A 194 1.32 11.59 -0.89
N SER A 195 0.45 10.76 -0.30
CA SER A 195 -0.93 11.19 -0.15
C SER A 195 -1.05 12.23 0.96
N ASN A 196 -1.91 13.21 0.72
CA ASN A 196 -2.33 14.16 1.74
C ASN A 196 -3.48 13.61 2.61
N ARG A 197 -4.01 12.42 2.28
CA ARG A 197 -5.14 11.81 3.00
C ARG A 197 -4.67 10.75 3.96
N THR A 198 -5.15 10.83 5.21
CA THR A 198 -4.92 9.79 6.21
C THR A 198 -5.48 8.45 5.71
N GLY A 199 -4.63 7.43 5.64
CA GLY A 199 -4.99 6.07 5.21
C GLY A 199 -4.73 5.76 3.73
N GLU A 200 -4.49 6.78 2.88
CA GLU A 200 -4.08 6.59 1.49
C GLU A 200 -2.55 6.47 1.43
N GLU A 201 -2.03 5.35 1.91
CA GLU A 201 -0.59 5.06 1.89
C GLU A 201 -0.23 4.21 0.67
N MET A 202 0.98 4.38 0.15
CA MET A 202 1.47 3.56 -0.97
C MET A 202 1.42 2.08 -0.58
N PRO A 203 0.79 1.21 -1.40
CA PRO A 203 0.67 -0.22 -1.06
C PRO A 203 2.05 -0.87 -0.93
N PRO A 204 2.37 -1.59 0.16
CA PRO A 204 3.64 -2.31 0.24
C PRO A 204 3.71 -3.41 -0.83
N THR A 205 4.90 -3.69 -1.34
CA THR A 205 5.10 -4.84 -2.23
C THR A 205 4.62 -6.10 -1.55
N PHE A 206 3.78 -6.84 -2.27
CA PHE A 206 3.17 -8.04 -1.74
C PHE A 206 2.98 -9.05 -2.86
N VAL A 207 3.27 -10.31 -2.57
CA VAL A 207 3.02 -11.42 -3.50
C VAL A 207 2.36 -12.52 -2.71
N SER A 208 1.05 -12.74 -2.95
CA SER A 208 0.39 -13.95 -2.48
C SER A 208 0.83 -15.08 -3.39
N LEU A 209 1.84 -15.83 -2.95
CA LEU A 209 2.07 -17.17 -3.47
C LEU A 209 0.83 -17.97 -3.09
N GLY A 210 -0.09 -18.14 -4.03
CA GLY A 210 -1.15 -19.13 -3.90
C GLY A 210 -0.43 -20.45 -3.78
N THR A 211 -0.12 -20.90 -2.56
CA THR A 211 0.39 -22.24 -2.35
C THR A 211 -0.70 -23.13 -2.91
N PRO A 212 -0.46 -23.88 -4.01
CA PRO A 212 -1.38 -24.94 -4.35
C PRO A 212 -1.32 -25.82 -3.12
N THR A 213 -2.37 -25.76 -2.29
CA THR A 213 -2.48 -26.60 -1.11
C THR A 213 -2.35 -27.99 -1.69
N GLU A 214 -1.16 -28.59 -1.57
CA GLU A 214 -0.89 -29.93 -2.07
C GLU A 214 -2.03 -30.74 -1.49
N ALA A 215 -2.92 -31.17 -2.39
CA ALA A 215 -4.14 -31.84 -2.03
C ALA A 215 -3.68 -33.09 -1.32
N THR A 216 -3.57 -33.00 0.01
CA THR A 216 -3.26 -34.11 0.88
C THR A 216 -4.39 -35.06 0.58
N ILE A 217 -4.04 -36.17 -0.06
CA ILE A 217 -4.94 -37.20 -0.56
C ILE A 217 -5.62 -37.80 0.68
N SER A 218 -6.60 -37.11 1.23
CA SER A 218 -7.58 -37.66 2.15
C SER A 218 -8.73 -38.12 1.28
N PRO A 219 -8.85 -39.43 1.01
CA PRO A 219 -10.05 -39.97 0.42
C PRO A 219 -11.20 -39.75 1.42
N GLU A 220 -12.41 -39.53 0.89
CA GLU A 220 -13.72 -39.75 1.55
C GLU A 220 -14.63 -38.57 1.87
N ILE A 221 -14.30 -37.30 1.62
CA ILE A 221 -15.37 -36.28 1.62
C ILE A 221 -15.27 -35.38 0.39
N PRO A 222 -16.21 -35.49 -0.59
CA PRO A 222 -16.31 -34.54 -1.68
C PRO A 222 -16.64 -33.16 -1.11
N LYS A 223 -15.60 -32.35 -0.88
CA LYS A 223 -15.77 -30.93 -0.61
C LYS A 223 -16.29 -30.27 -1.89
N PRO A 224 -17.26 -29.35 -1.79
CA PRO A 224 -17.81 -28.65 -2.96
C PRO A 224 -16.66 -28.02 -3.76
N ALA A 225 -16.63 -28.34 -5.06
CA ALA A 225 -15.51 -28.08 -5.97
C ALA A 225 -15.19 -26.58 -6.18
N ASP A 226 -16.07 -25.68 -5.72
CA ASP A 226 -16.04 -24.27 -6.10
C ASP A 226 -15.33 -23.33 -5.11
N ALA A 227 -14.93 -23.82 -3.92
CA ALA A 227 -14.50 -22.92 -2.83
C ALA A 227 -13.00 -22.60 -2.74
N ASN A 228 -12.12 -23.32 -3.44
CA ASN A 228 -10.69 -23.34 -3.12
C ASN A 228 -9.72 -23.15 -4.31
N VAL A 229 -10.13 -22.46 -5.38
CA VAL A 229 -9.12 -21.94 -6.32
C VAL A 229 -8.34 -20.85 -5.59
N ALA A 230 -7.08 -21.13 -5.27
CA ALA A 230 -6.17 -20.19 -4.64
C ALA A 230 -5.85 -19.07 -5.64
N ARG A 231 -6.62 -17.98 -5.57
CA ARG A 231 -6.37 -16.79 -6.40
C ARG A 231 -5.07 -16.11 -5.99
N SER A 232 -4.27 -15.78 -6.99
CA SER A 232 -3.08 -14.98 -6.84
C SER A 232 -3.47 -13.50 -6.83
N PHE A 233 -2.91 -12.77 -5.86
CA PHE A 233 -3.01 -11.31 -5.80
C PHE A 233 -1.64 -10.76 -5.46
N GLY A 234 -1.29 -9.62 -6.05
CA GLY A 234 0.02 -9.04 -5.84
C GLY A 234 0.03 -7.52 -6.01
N VAL A 235 1.01 -6.89 -5.38
CA VAL A 235 1.42 -5.52 -5.60
C VAL A 235 2.87 -5.58 -6.03
N GLU A 236 3.16 -5.14 -7.25
CA GLU A 236 4.51 -5.09 -7.80
C GLU A 236 4.89 -3.65 -8.14
N TYR A 237 6.17 -3.35 -8.00
CA TYR A 237 6.78 -2.12 -8.50
C TYR A 237 7.93 -2.45 -9.43
N LYS A 238 8.04 -1.69 -10.51
CA LYS A 238 9.14 -1.85 -11.47
C LYS A 238 9.56 -0.51 -12.06
N ILE A 239 10.83 -0.44 -12.44
CA ILE A 239 11.39 0.60 -13.29
C ILE A 239 11.56 0.02 -14.69
N SER A 240 11.04 0.71 -15.69
CA SER A 240 11.21 0.36 -17.10
C SER A 240 12.00 1.47 -17.79
N VAL A 241 13.06 1.07 -18.49
CA VAL A 241 13.92 1.98 -19.25
C VAL A 241 13.86 1.56 -20.72
N ALA A 242 13.44 2.48 -21.58
CA ALA A 242 13.38 2.31 -23.02
C ALA A 242 14.36 3.27 -23.70
N TRP A 243 15.18 2.74 -24.59
CA TRP A 243 16.04 3.50 -25.48
C TRP A 243 15.48 3.38 -26.90
N GLU A 244 15.06 4.51 -27.46
CA GLU A 244 14.47 4.62 -28.79
C GLU A 244 15.40 5.44 -29.69
N PRO A 245 16.20 4.79 -30.55
CA PRO A 245 17.06 5.50 -31.49
C PRO A 245 16.27 6.41 -32.43
N THR A 246 16.86 7.54 -32.83
CA THR A 246 16.23 8.41 -33.85
C THR A 246 16.25 7.76 -35.24
N GLU A 247 17.24 6.90 -35.50
CA GLU A 247 17.36 6.21 -36.79
C GLU A 247 16.41 5.00 -36.84
N PRO A 248 15.51 4.93 -37.84
CA PRO A 248 14.50 3.86 -37.91
C PRO A 248 15.08 2.48 -38.23
N SER A 249 16.35 2.40 -38.65
CA SER A 249 17.05 1.14 -38.90
C SER A 249 17.49 0.43 -37.63
N GLU A 250 17.49 1.12 -36.49
CA GLU A 250 18.03 0.60 -35.25
C GLU A 250 16.90 0.15 -34.32
N TYR A 251 17.10 -1.00 -33.69
CA TYR A 251 16.09 -1.57 -32.81
C TYR A 251 16.09 -0.85 -31.45
N PRO A 252 14.90 -0.57 -30.88
CA PRO A 252 14.80 -0.07 -29.52
C PRO A 252 15.31 -1.11 -28.52
N SER A 253 15.81 -0.64 -27.39
CA SER A 253 16.28 -1.50 -26.30
C SER A 253 15.48 -1.23 -25.05
N PHE A 254 15.16 -2.30 -24.30
CA PHE A 254 14.34 -2.21 -23.10
C PHE A 254 15.02 -2.93 -21.93
N VAL A 255 14.99 -2.32 -20.76
CA VAL A 255 15.40 -2.92 -19.49
C VAL A 255 14.27 -2.74 -18.50
N THR A 256 13.88 -3.81 -17.81
CA THR A 256 12.94 -3.74 -16.68
C THR A 256 13.63 -4.24 -15.42
N ALA A 257 13.51 -3.47 -14.35
CA ALA A 257 14.10 -3.75 -13.05
C ALA A 257 13.00 -3.77 -11.99
N PRO A 258 12.74 -4.91 -11.32
CA PRO A 258 11.80 -4.95 -10.20
C PRO A 258 12.39 -4.18 -9.02
N ILE A 259 11.52 -3.57 -8.23
CA ILE A 259 11.89 -2.91 -6.97
C ILE A 259 10.90 -3.32 -5.88
N TYR A 260 11.33 -3.30 -4.62
CA TYR A 260 10.45 -3.53 -3.48
C TYR A 260 10.19 -2.25 -2.72
N TYR A 261 8.93 -2.01 -2.38
CA TYR A 261 8.50 -0.95 -1.48
C TYR A 261 8.03 -1.58 -0.17
N HIS A 262 8.78 -1.33 0.91
CA HIS A 262 8.46 -1.80 2.24
C HIS A 262 8.43 -0.59 3.20
N PRO A 263 7.25 -0.02 3.48
CA PRO A 263 7.16 1.04 4.48
C PRO A 263 7.63 0.49 5.83
N ASP A 264 8.31 1.32 6.61
CA ASP A 264 8.87 0.95 7.91
C ASP A 264 7.74 0.77 8.94
N THR A 265 7.06 -0.38 8.87
CA THR A 265 5.95 -0.70 9.79
C THR A 265 6.39 -0.84 11.25
N GLU A 266 7.68 -1.01 11.50
CA GLU A 266 8.27 -1.06 12.84
C GLU A 266 8.63 0.31 13.40
N PHE A 267 8.66 1.37 12.58
CA PHE A 267 8.88 2.73 13.05
C PHE A 267 7.58 3.29 13.64
N GLN A 268 7.16 2.72 14.76
CA GLN A 268 6.23 3.40 15.65
C GLN A 268 7.02 4.56 16.25
N SER A 269 6.82 5.76 15.72
CA SER A 269 7.35 6.98 16.33
C SER A 269 7.12 6.90 17.84
N PHE A 270 8.16 7.15 18.63
CA PHE A 270 8.17 6.91 20.08
C PHE A 270 7.06 7.70 20.80
N ASP A 271 6.51 8.71 20.13
CA ASP A 271 5.40 9.54 20.56
C ASP A 271 4.03 8.82 20.48
N ALA A 272 3.92 7.75 19.68
CA ALA A 272 2.77 6.86 19.62
C ALA A 272 2.95 5.63 20.54
N SER A 273 3.44 5.85 21.77
CA SER A 273 3.70 4.75 22.70
C SER A 273 2.40 3.94 22.98
N PRO A 274 2.36 2.63 22.68
CA PRO A 274 1.21 1.78 22.97
C PRO A 274 0.99 1.56 24.48
N SER A 275 1.83 2.15 25.32
CA SER A 275 1.72 2.10 26.78
C SER A 275 0.60 2.97 27.36
N GLN A 276 0.04 3.93 26.61
CA GLN A 276 -0.78 4.96 27.26
C GLN A 276 -2.31 4.75 27.23
N GLU A 277 -2.90 3.95 26.31
CA GLU A 277 -4.36 3.73 26.30
C GLU A 277 -4.78 2.31 25.90
N SER A 278 -4.12 1.29 26.46
CA SER A 278 -4.47 -0.13 26.26
C SER A 278 -5.83 -0.56 26.85
N SER A 279 -6.65 0.38 27.35
CA SER A 279 -7.94 0.11 27.98
C SER A 279 -9.16 0.50 27.14
N SER A 280 -8.99 1.21 26.02
CA SER A 280 -10.15 1.58 25.20
C SER A 280 -10.57 0.39 24.32
N TRP A 281 -11.85 0.05 24.39
CA TRP A 281 -12.50 -0.95 23.54
C TRP A 281 -13.53 -0.24 22.66
N LEU A 282 -13.50 -0.50 21.37
CA LEU A 282 -14.57 -0.13 20.46
C LEU A 282 -15.78 -1.00 20.77
N GLU A 283 -16.88 -0.40 21.22
CA GLU A 283 -18.17 -1.08 21.39
C GLU A 283 -19.10 -0.72 20.22
N MET A 284 -19.59 -1.73 19.51
CA MET A 284 -20.54 -1.57 18.40
C MET A 284 -21.83 -2.32 18.73
N PRO A 285 -22.98 -1.64 18.89
CA PRO A 285 -24.25 -2.31 19.13
C PRO A 285 -24.70 -3.08 17.87
N LEU A 286 -25.22 -4.29 18.06
CA LEU A 286 -25.81 -5.07 16.97
C LEU A 286 -27.21 -4.52 16.69
N ARG A 287 -27.47 -4.27 15.41
CA ARG A 287 -28.76 -3.76 14.94
C ARG A 287 -29.75 -4.90 14.78
N PHE A 288 -31.01 -4.60 15.03
CA PHE A 288 -32.14 -5.52 14.91
C PHE A 288 -33.34 -4.74 14.35
N ASP A 289 -34.31 -5.44 13.76
CA ASP A 289 -35.43 -4.79 13.05
C ASP A 289 -36.61 -4.43 13.96
N ARG A 290 -36.77 -5.11 15.09
CA ARG A 290 -37.89 -4.92 16.03
C ARG A 290 -37.42 -4.75 17.48
N PRO A 291 -38.08 -3.94 18.33
CA PRO A 291 -37.69 -3.81 19.73
C PRO A 291 -37.55 -5.16 20.44
N LEU A 292 -36.37 -5.42 21.04
CA LEU A 292 -36.09 -6.64 21.80
C LEU A 292 -35.91 -6.33 23.29
N PRO A 293 -36.28 -7.24 24.20
CA PRO A 293 -36.08 -7.11 25.65
C PRO A 293 -34.61 -7.34 26.07
N PHE A 294 -33.66 -7.21 25.14
CA PHE A 294 -32.23 -7.32 25.37
C PHE A 294 -31.45 -6.53 24.32
N ARG A 295 -30.18 -6.27 24.61
CA ARG A 295 -29.23 -5.61 23.72
C ARG A 295 -28.02 -6.50 23.54
N CYS A 296 -27.50 -6.56 22.32
CA CYS A 296 -26.22 -7.20 22.02
C CYS A 296 -25.23 -6.16 21.51
N ALA A 297 -23.97 -6.31 21.88
CA ALA A 297 -22.88 -5.52 21.34
C ALA A 297 -21.66 -6.42 21.06
N VAL A 298 -20.87 -6.02 20.07
CA VAL A 298 -19.56 -6.60 19.79
C VAL A 298 -18.49 -5.60 20.18
N THR A 299 -17.43 -6.08 20.82
CA THR A 299 -16.30 -5.24 21.21
C THR A 299 -14.97 -5.71 20.61
N LEU A 300 -14.15 -4.74 20.22
CA LEU A 300 -12.80 -4.91 19.67
C LEU A 300 -11.83 -3.92 20.31
N PRO A 301 -10.50 -4.13 20.23
CA PRO A 301 -9.54 -3.08 20.56
C PRO A 301 -9.82 -1.80 19.76
N THR A 302 -9.67 -0.62 20.37
CA THR A 302 -9.93 0.67 19.68
C THR A 302 -9.04 0.86 18.45
N SER A 303 -7.79 0.41 18.52
CA SER A 303 -6.96 0.28 17.34
C SER A 303 -7.48 -0.91 16.53
N VAL A 304 -8.26 -0.61 15.48
CA VAL A 304 -8.77 -1.60 14.53
C VAL A 304 -7.74 -1.97 13.46
N SER A 305 -6.45 -1.73 13.72
CA SER A 305 -5.34 -2.06 12.84
C SER A 305 -4.55 -3.24 13.39
N PHE A 306 -4.46 -4.32 12.62
CA PHE A 306 -3.86 -5.59 13.04
C PHE A 306 -2.79 -6.05 12.06
N SER A 307 -1.63 -6.45 12.58
CA SER A 307 -0.58 -7.05 11.75
C SER A 307 -1.04 -8.39 11.19
N ARG A 308 -0.66 -8.72 9.95
CA ARG A 308 -0.93 -10.01 9.31
C ARG A 308 -0.43 -11.23 10.09
N SER A 309 0.52 -11.08 11.01
CA SER A 309 1.01 -12.16 11.89
C SER A 309 0.39 -12.16 13.30
N SER A 310 -0.63 -11.33 13.53
CA SER A 310 -1.30 -11.19 14.82
C SER A 310 -2.65 -11.91 14.85
N SER A 311 -3.42 -11.68 15.91
CA SER A 311 -4.81 -12.15 15.99
C SER A 311 -5.71 -10.98 16.36
N ILE A 312 -6.94 -10.99 15.84
CA ILE A 312 -7.98 -10.01 16.16
C ILE A 312 -8.84 -10.57 17.30
N PRO A 313 -8.67 -10.10 18.55
CA PRO A 313 -9.58 -10.49 19.63
C PRO A 313 -10.91 -9.77 19.46
N TYR A 314 -12.01 -10.48 19.70
CA TYR A 314 -13.33 -9.88 19.78
C TYR A 314 -14.16 -10.51 20.90
N TYR A 315 -15.13 -9.73 21.38
CA TYR A 315 -16.10 -10.18 22.35
C TYR A 315 -17.50 -9.89 21.84
N VAL A 316 -18.44 -10.78 22.13
CA VAL A 316 -19.87 -10.53 21.92
C VAL A 316 -20.53 -10.61 23.28
N VAL A 317 -21.24 -9.56 23.66
CA VAL A 317 -21.94 -9.45 24.94
C VAL A 317 -23.42 -9.20 24.71
N PHE A 318 -24.24 -9.65 25.65
CA PHE A 318 -25.64 -9.24 25.71
C PHE A 318 -26.07 -8.89 27.12
N THR A 319 -27.10 -8.05 27.23
CA THR A 319 -27.75 -7.67 28.48
C THR A 319 -29.24 -7.51 28.27
N THR A 320 -30.05 -8.10 29.14
CA THR A 320 -31.51 -8.00 29.16
C THR A 320 -31.96 -6.65 29.74
N THR A 321 -33.04 -6.06 29.22
CA THR A 321 -33.56 -4.76 29.66
C THR A 321 -35.10 -4.79 29.69
N PRO A 322 -35.74 -4.79 30.88
CA PRO A 322 -35.14 -4.87 32.21
C PRO A 322 -34.41 -6.21 32.44
N ARG A 323 -33.54 -6.27 33.46
CA ARG A 323 -32.80 -7.50 33.77
C ARG A 323 -33.75 -8.65 34.09
N ASN A 324 -33.65 -9.73 33.32
CA ASN A 324 -34.48 -10.92 33.48
C ASN A 324 -33.59 -12.18 33.44
N PRO A 325 -33.35 -12.86 34.58
CA PRO A 325 -32.44 -14.00 34.64
C PRO A 325 -32.96 -15.25 33.90
N VAL A 326 -34.28 -15.39 33.74
CA VAL A 326 -34.89 -16.50 33.01
C VAL A 326 -34.63 -16.33 31.52
N LEU A 327 -34.94 -15.15 30.97
CA LEU A 327 -34.65 -14.81 29.58
C LEU A 327 -33.13 -14.82 29.31
N ALA A 328 -32.32 -14.31 30.24
CA ALA A 328 -30.87 -14.34 30.10
C ALA A 328 -30.33 -15.78 30.00
N LYS A 329 -30.90 -16.72 30.77
CA LYS A 329 -30.52 -18.14 30.71
C LYS A 329 -30.89 -18.75 29.36
N GLU A 330 -32.09 -18.47 28.85
CA GLU A 330 -32.56 -18.92 27.54
C GLU A 330 -31.67 -18.40 26.40
N ILE A 331 -31.39 -17.09 26.37
CA ILE A 331 -30.48 -16.50 25.38
C ILE A 331 -29.08 -17.12 25.51
N ALA A 332 -28.58 -17.30 26.73
CA ALA A 332 -27.25 -17.85 26.95
C ALA A 332 -27.12 -19.33 26.52
N THR A 333 -28.21 -20.10 26.45
CA THR A 333 -28.16 -21.49 25.98
C THR A 333 -28.43 -21.62 24.49
N ASP A 334 -29.36 -20.81 23.95
CA ASP A 334 -29.97 -21.08 22.64
C ASP A 334 -29.48 -20.14 21.54
N ALA A 335 -28.85 -19.00 21.90
CA ALA A 335 -28.37 -18.05 20.91
C ALA A 335 -27.27 -18.66 20.03
N THR A 336 -27.28 -18.40 18.72
CA THR A 336 -26.14 -18.75 17.84
C THR A 336 -25.35 -17.49 17.52
N VAL A 337 -24.10 -17.44 18.00
CA VAL A 337 -23.16 -16.36 17.70
C VAL A 337 -22.32 -16.79 16.50
N SER A 338 -22.35 -16.00 15.42
CA SER A 338 -21.52 -16.18 14.24
C SER A 338 -20.70 -14.92 14.00
N ALA A 339 -19.40 -15.08 13.76
CA ALA A 339 -18.50 -14.01 13.39
C ALA A 339 -17.69 -14.42 12.16
N THR A 340 -17.70 -13.59 11.13
CA THR A 340 -17.03 -13.87 9.85
C THR A 340 -16.05 -12.76 9.50
N LEU A 341 -14.81 -13.11 9.19
CA LEU A 341 -13.81 -12.20 8.63
C LEU A 341 -13.96 -12.19 7.11
N ILE A 342 -14.27 -11.03 6.54
CA ILE A 342 -14.51 -10.83 5.11
C ILE A 342 -13.45 -9.88 4.55
N ARG A 343 -12.88 -10.24 3.40
CA ARG A 343 -12.06 -9.36 2.58
C ARG A 343 -12.87 -8.87 1.38
N GLN A 344 -12.79 -7.59 1.09
CA GLN A 344 -13.34 -6.98 -0.11
C GLN A 344 -12.23 -6.31 -0.90
N ILE A 345 -12.06 -6.71 -2.16
CA ILE A 345 -11.16 -6.09 -3.12
C ILE A 345 -12.03 -5.40 -4.16
N THR A 346 -11.75 -4.14 -4.42
CA THR A 346 -12.42 -3.37 -5.47
C THR A 346 -11.34 -2.69 -6.29
N VAL A 347 -11.33 -2.94 -7.59
CA VAL A 347 -10.51 -2.21 -8.55
C VAL A 347 -11.43 -1.33 -9.38
N THR A 348 -11.08 -0.07 -9.49
CA THR A 348 -11.84 0.95 -10.19
C THR A 348 -10.97 1.62 -11.24
N GLU A 349 -11.51 1.87 -12.42
CA GLU A 349 -10.81 2.55 -13.50
C GLU A 349 -11.54 3.85 -13.88
N PRO A 350 -10.80 4.87 -14.36
CA PRO A 350 -11.42 6.05 -14.92
C PRO A 350 -12.21 5.65 -16.16
N SER A 351 -13.44 6.15 -16.29
CA SER A 351 -14.22 5.96 -17.51
C SER A 351 -13.48 6.62 -18.67
N SER A 352 -13.11 5.84 -19.69
CA SER A 352 -12.52 6.37 -20.93
C SER A 352 -13.55 7.07 -21.81
N PHE A 353 -14.84 6.85 -21.56
CA PHE A 353 -15.90 7.49 -22.32
C PHE A 353 -16.12 8.91 -21.82
N PRO A 354 -16.18 9.92 -22.72
CA PRO A 354 -16.63 11.24 -22.33
C PRO A 354 -18.02 11.11 -21.68
N PRO A 355 -18.33 11.88 -20.62
CA PRO A 355 -19.65 11.85 -20.03
C PRO A 355 -20.66 12.03 -21.15
N THR A 356 -21.52 11.01 -21.35
CA THR A 356 -22.56 11.11 -22.36
C THR A 356 -23.34 12.36 -22.02
N PRO A 357 -23.52 13.30 -22.98
CA PRO A 357 -24.21 14.55 -22.68
C PRO A 357 -25.56 14.20 -22.04
N PRO A 358 -25.93 14.89 -20.95
CA PRO A 358 -27.19 14.62 -20.27
C PRO A 358 -28.29 14.57 -21.33
N ARG A 359 -29.06 13.47 -21.36
CA ARG A 359 -30.14 13.30 -22.35
C ARG A 359 -30.96 14.58 -22.34
N THR A 360 -30.83 15.38 -23.40
CA THR A 360 -31.71 16.51 -23.65
C THR A 360 -33.11 15.93 -23.59
N PRO A 361 -34.00 16.42 -22.71
CA PRO A 361 -35.36 15.91 -22.66
C PRO A 361 -35.92 16.04 -24.07
N SER A 362 -36.21 14.90 -24.70
CA SER A 362 -36.83 14.87 -26.01
C SER A 362 -38.13 15.63 -25.84
N GLY A 363 -38.19 16.84 -26.41
CA GLY A 363 -39.40 17.64 -26.43
C GLY A 363 -40.50 16.79 -27.04
N GLY A 364 -41.42 16.33 -26.20
CA GLY A 364 -42.67 15.73 -26.64
C GLY A 364 -43.49 16.81 -27.32
N SER A 365 -43.21 17.03 -28.60
CA SER A 365 -44.18 17.58 -29.55
C SER A 365 -45.20 16.48 -29.80
N ASP A 366 -46.36 16.58 -29.15
CA ASP A 366 -47.60 16.93 -29.82
C ASP A 366 -48.83 16.59 -28.97
N GLU A 367 -49.59 17.65 -28.69
CA GLU A 367 -51.05 17.72 -28.75
C GLU A 367 -51.88 16.94 -27.72
N SER A 368 -52.19 17.61 -26.60
CA SER A 368 -53.57 17.61 -26.08
C SER A 368 -53.83 18.82 -25.19
N GLU A 369 -54.84 19.59 -25.59
CA GLU A 369 -55.33 20.81 -24.95
C GLU A 369 -55.79 20.56 -23.51
N GLY A 370 -55.32 21.39 -22.57
CA GLY A 370 -55.62 21.25 -21.15
C GLY A 370 -55.31 22.50 -20.33
N ILE A 371 -55.94 23.60 -20.71
CA ILE A 371 -56.40 24.75 -19.90
C ILE A 371 -55.76 24.93 -18.49
N ARG A 372 -54.97 26.02 -18.40
CA ARG A 372 -54.73 26.94 -17.26
C ARG A 372 -54.01 26.42 -16.00
N GLY A 373 -52.78 26.92 -15.82
CA GLY A 373 -52.11 26.96 -14.53
C GLY A 373 -50.76 27.65 -14.58
N VAL A 374 -50.75 28.98 -14.80
CA VAL A 374 -49.55 29.82 -14.77
C VAL A 374 -49.03 29.89 -13.33
N GLN A 375 -47.90 29.25 -13.02
CA GLN A 375 -47.11 29.58 -11.83
C GLN A 375 -45.72 30.06 -12.24
N LEU A 376 -45.60 31.38 -12.18
CA LEU A 376 -44.38 32.17 -12.34
C LEU A 376 -43.29 31.68 -11.38
N LEU A 377 -42.12 31.41 -11.96
CA LEU A 377 -40.88 31.10 -11.24
C LEU A 377 -40.53 32.26 -10.28
N LYS A 378 -40.72 32.03 -8.98
CA LYS A 378 -40.20 32.89 -7.91
C LYS A 378 -38.67 32.79 -7.90
N ARG A 379 -38.02 33.81 -8.45
CA ARG A 379 -36.59 34.06 -8.36
C ARG A 379 -36.22 34.26 -6.87
N VAL A 380 -35.73 33.21 -6.21
CA VAL A 380 -35.21 33.29 -4.85
C VAL A 380 -33.84 33.95 -4.91
N VAL A 381 -33.81 35.25 -4.63
CA VAL A 381 -32.59 36.02 -4.40
C VAL A 381 -32.05 35.64 -3.03
N LYS A 382 -30.92 34.93 -2.98
CA LYS A 382 -30.19 34.66 -1.74
C LYS A 382 -29.50 35.96 -1.28
N PRO A 383 -29.65 36.39 -0.02
CA PRO A 383 -28.98 37.59 0.47
C PRO A 383 -27.46 37.36 0.57
N LEU A 384 -26.72 38.38 0.13
CA LEU A 384 -25.27 38.51 0.26
C LEU A 384 -24.89 38.55 1.75
N SER A 385 -24.17 37.54 2.21
CA SER A 385 -23.52 37.56 3.53
C SER A 385 -22.28 38.47 3.48
N PRO A 386 -22.02 39.31 4.50
CA PRO A 386 -20.89 40.23 4.49
C PRO A 386 -19.57 39.47 4.63
N ARG A 387 -18.62 39.82 3.75
CA ARG A 387 -17.21 39.44 3.78
C ARG A 387 -16.59 39.81 5.13
N SER A 388 -16.10 38.83 5.87
CA SER A 388 -14.98 39.02 6.79
C SER A 388 -13.71 39.06 5.94
N SER A 389 -13.11 40.24 5.91
CA SER A 389 -11.74 40.47 5.47
C SER A 389 -10.75 39.75 6.37
N ASP A 390 -9.60 39.41 5.78
CA ASP A 390 -8.34 39.08 6.45
C ASP A 390 -8.13 37.61 6.84
N GLU A 391 -8.05 36.72 5.84
CA GLU A 391 -7.26 35.49 5.95
C GLU A 391 -6.40 35.30 4.69
N ALA A 392 -5.21 34.76 4.95
CA ALA A 392 -4.04 34.76 4.10
C ALA A 392 -4.26 34.19 2.68
N LEU A 393 -3.41 34.65 1.77
CA LEU A 393 -3.22 34.13 0.41
C LEU A 393 -2.71 32.67 0.47
N GLU A 394 -3.52 31.74 0.96
CA GLU A 394 -3.38 30.34 0.57
C GLU A 394 -3.96 30.24 -0.84
N ASP A 395 -3.05 30.10 -1.80
CA ASP A 395 -3.34 29.83 -3.20
C ASP A 395 -4.13 28.51 -3.26
N VAL A 396 -5.47 28.63 -3.19
CA VAL A 396 -6.42 27.52 -3.20
C VAL A 396 -6.40 26.93 -4.59
N ASN A 397 -5.38 26.11 -4.86
CA ASN A 397 -5.40 25.09 -5.91
C ASN A 397 -6.48 24.08 -5.53
N LYS A 398 -7.74 24.47 -5.77
CA LYS A 398 -8.90 23.62 -5.58
C LYS A 398 -8.78 22.51 -6.60
N ASP A 399 -8.36 21.34 -6.14
CA ASP A 399 -8.29 20.14 -6.98
C ASP A 399 -9.60 19.99 -7.75
N LEU A 400 -9.48 19.76 -9.06
CA LEU A 400 -10.64 19.51 -9.91
C LEU A 400 -11.48 18.36 -9.32
N PRO A 401 -12.81 18.41 -9.44
CA PRO A 401 -13.65 17.32 -8.98
C PRO A 401 -13.19 16.00 -9.61
N ARG A 402 -12.93 14.99 -8.78
CA ARG A 402 -12.52 13.67 -9.25
C ARG A 402 -13.59 13.12 -10.20
N LEU A 403 -13.16 12.67 -11.38
CA LEU A 403 -14.05 12.06 -12.35
C LEU A 403 -14.66 10.77 -11.77
N PRO A 404 -15.90 10.42 -12.16
CA PRO A 404 -16.51 9.15 -11.76
C PRO A 404 -15.61 7.97 -12.14
N MET A 405 -15.28 7.13 -11.17
CA MET A 405 -14.57 5.88 -11.39
C MET A 405 -15.59 4.74 -11.45
N HIS A 406 -15.39 3.76 -12.32
CA HIS A 406 -16.25 2.58 -12.42
C HIS A 406 -15.50 1.35 -11.89
N ALA A 407 -16.19 0.50 -11.13
CA ALA A 407 -15.62 -0.75 -10.64
C ALA A 407 -15.48 -1.75 -11.80
N VAL A 408 -14.25 -2.10 -12.13
CA VAL A 408 -13.91 -3.11 -13.15
C VAL A 408 -13.72 -4.49 -12.54
N PHE A 409 -13.43 -4.55 -11.25
CA PHE A 409 -13.30 -5.80 -10.50
C PHE A 409 -13.82 -5.61 -9.08
N ASN A 410 -14.57 -6.59 -8.59
CA ASN A 410 -15.06 -6.63 -7.22
C ASN A 410 -15.02 -8.09 -6.72
N ASP A 411 -14.23 -8.35 -5.69
CA ASP A 411 -14.13 -9.65 -5.04
C ASP A 411 -14.44 -9.51 -3.56
N SER A 412 -15.47 -10.22 -3.08
CA SER A 412 -15.83 -10.28 -1.66
C SER A 412 -15.71 -11.71 -1.17
N ARG A 413 -14.70 -11.99 -0.35
CA ARG A 413 -14.36 -13.35 0.09
C ARG A 413 -14.42 -13.48 1.61
N MET A 414 -15.15 -14.49 2.08
CA MET A 414 -15.09 -14.93 3.47
C MET A 414 -13.77 -15.69 3.71
N LEU A 415 -12.97 -15.20 4.66
CA LEU A 415 -11.65 -15.77 4.98
C LEU A 415 -11.71 -16.71 6.18
N HIS A 416 -12.52 -16.38 7.18
CA HIS A 416 -12.71 -17.20 8.38
C HIS A 416 -14.13 -17.03 8.91
N THR A 417 -14.71 -18.10 9.43
CA THR A 417 -16.02 -18.08 10.10
C THR A 417 -15.88 -18.80 11.43
N SER A 418 -16.32 -18.15 12.51
CA SER A 418 -16.41 -18.72 13.85
C SER A 418 -17.87 -18.78 14.27
N ILE A 419 -18.35 -19.97 14.61
CA ILE A 419 -19.74 -20.20 15.05
C ILE A 419 -19.68 -20.80 16.45
N CYS A 420 -20.50 -20.27 17.36
CA CYS A 420 -20.64 -20.74 18.73
C CYS A 420 -22.12 -20.78 19.09
N ILE A 421 -22.55 -21.87 19.74
CA ILE A 421 -23.89 -22.01 20.30
C ILE A 421 -23.84 -21.58 21.78
N GLY A 422 -24.74 -20.70 22.14
CA GLY A 422 -24.87 -20.06 23.45
C GLY A 422 -23.81 -18.99 23.73
N PHE A 423 -23.92 -18.43 24.94
CA PHE A 423 -22.91 -17.57 25.56
C PHE A 423 -22.22 -18.38 26.67
N PRO A 424 -21.05 -18.99 26.39
CA PRO A 424 -20.45 -19.98 27.28
C PRO A 424 -19.94 -19.41 28.61
N LYS A 425 -19.77 -18.08 28.70
CA LYS A 425 -19.26 -17.42 29.90
C LYS A 425 -20.28 -16.43 30.45
N ARG A 426 -20.55 -16.56 31.74
CA ARG A 426 -21.08 -15.45 32.54
C ARG A 426 -19.89 -14.59 32.99
N PRO A 427 -19.82 -13.31 32.62
CA PRO A 427 -18.77 -12.41 33.12
C PRO A 427 -18.68 -12.47 34.64
N ARG A 428 -17.46 -12.52 35.16
CA ARG A 428 -17.18 -12.44 36.61
C ARG A 428 -16.06 -11.41 36.79
N GLN A 429 -16.19 -10.53 37.78
CA GLN A 429 -15.07 -9.68 38.17
C GLN A 429 -13.98 -10.54 38.80
N HIS A 430 -12.77 -10.48 38.25
CA HIS A 430 -11.63 -11.13 38.86
C HIS A 430 -11.17 -10.29 40.04
N THR A 431 -11.55 -10.68 41.26
CA THR A 431 -10.94 -10.13 42.46
C THR A 431 -9.48 -10.57 42.52
N ARG A 432 -8.55 -9.63 42.73
CA ARG A 432 -7.18 -9.99 43.10
C ARG A 432 -7.22 -10.67 44.47
N ALA A 433 -6.24 -11.52 44.78
CA ALA A 433 -6.23 -12.33 46.02
C ALA A 433 -6.40 -11.49 47.31
N ASP A 434 -6.00 -10.21 47.29
CA ASP A 434 -6.12 -9.29 48.43
C ASP A 434 -7.34 -8.35 48.39
N GLN A 435 -8.21 -8.47 47.38
CA GLN A 435 -9.39 -7.61 47.25
C GLN A 435 -10.65 -8.28 47.78
N LYS A 436 -11.41 -7.52 48.59
CA LYS A 436 -12.75 -7.85 49.09
C LYS A 436 -13.67 -8.29 47.93
N HIS A 437 -14.67 -9.12 48.26
CA HIS A 437 -15.70 -9.53 47.31
C HIS A 437 -16.29 -8.32 46.54
N PRO A 438 -16.55 -8.46 45.23
CA PRO A 438 -17.07 -7.36 44.43
C PRO A 438 -18.47 -6.98 44.94
N SER A 439 -18.76 -5.67 44.97
CA SER A 439 -20.07 -5.18 45.43
C SER A 439 -21.20 -5.73 44.57
N LEU A 440 -22.41 -5.81 45.13
CA LEU A 440 -23.60 -6.25 44.38
C LEU A 440 -23.86 -5.35 43.17
N GLU A 441 -23.62 -4.04 43.31
CA GLU A 441 -23.71 -3.07 42.22
C GLU A 441 -22.73 -3.42 41.08
N ALA A 442 -21.48 -3.74 41.42
CA ALA A 442 -20.45 -4.13 40.47
C ALA A 442 -20.73 -5.47 39.77
N GLN A 443 -21.43 -6.40 40.43
CA GLN A 443 -21.94 -7.61 39.78
C GLN A 443 -23.15 -7.31 38.89
N SER A 444 -23.98 -6.35 39.30
CA SER A 444 -25.16 -5.90 38.57
C SER A 444 -24.83 -4.98 37.38
N SER A 445 -23.57 -4.61 37.17
CA SER A 445 -23.13 -3.88 35.97
C SER A 445 -22.55 -4.80 34.89
N LEU A 446 -22.29 -6.07 35.21
CA LEU A 446 -21.74 -7.04 34.26
C LEU A 446 -22.79 -7.49 33.24
N PRO A 447 -22.40 -7.77 31.98
CA PRO A 447 -23.32 -8.31 31.00
C PRO A 447 -23.87 -9.68 31.41
N ASP A 448 -25.05 -10.02 30.91
CA ASP A 448 -25.72 -11.28 31.23
C ASP A 448 -25.01 -12.49 30.61
N GLY A 449 -24.41 -12.31 29.43
CA GLY A 449 -23.56 -13.32 28.79
C GLY A 449 -22.44 -12.72 27.95
N LEU A 450 -21.39 -13.53 27.78
CA LEU A 450 -20.16 -13.17 27.07
C LEU A 450 -19.64 -14.34 26.25
N HIS A 451 -19.39 -14.07 24.98
CA HIS A 451 -18.60 -14.89 24.09
C HIS A 451 -17.27 -14.19 23.82
N LYS A 452 -16.15 -14.92 23.95
CA LYS A 452 -14.80 -14.42 23.71
C LYS A 452 -14.12 -15.32 22.69
N ALA A 453 -13.62 -14.73 21.61
CA ALA A 453 -12.89 -15.45 20.58
C ALA A 453 -11.83 -14.55 19.91
N LYS A 454 -11.11 -15.12 18.94
CA LYS A 454 -10.12 -14.39 18.14
C LYS A 454 -10.00 -14.97 16.74
N PHE A 455 -9.73 -14.11 15.77
CA PHE A 455 -9.31 -14.52 14.42
C PHE A 455 -7.79 -14.52 14.35
N ASN A 456 -7.16 -15.64 14.03
CA ASN A 456 -5.72 -15.64 13.74
C ASN A 456 -5.53 -15.17 12.29
N LEU A 457 -4.73 -14.13 12.08
CA LEU A 457 -4.43 -13.62 10.74
C LEU A 457 -3.29 -14.43 10.11
N ASN A 458 -3.28 -14.46 8.78
CA ASN A 458 -2.24 -15.11 8.01
C ASN A 458 -1.31 -14.04 7.41
N LYS A 459 0.01 -14.26 7.51
CA LYS A 459 1.07 -13.42 6.91
C LYS A 459 0.87 -13.22 5.40
N ASP A 460 0.25 -14.19 4.73
CA ASP A 460 -0.04 -14.21 3.30
C ASP A 460 -1.38 -13.54 2.97
N MET A 461 -2.03 -12.87 3.93
CA MET A 461 -3.16 -11.98 3.64
C MET A 461 -2.67 -10.72 2.94
N LEU A 462 -3.47 -10.20 2.02
CA LEU A 462 -3.24 -8.88 1.46
C LEU A 462 -3.26 -7.82 2.58
N PRO A 463 -2.38 -6.82 2.54
CA PRO A 463 -2.54 -5.63 3.36
C PRO A 463 -3.81 -4.89 2.93
N SER A 464 -4.36 -4.10 3.84
CA SER A 464 -5.41 -3.13 3.49
C SER A 464 -4.81 -2.05 2.62
N ILE A 465 -5.53 -1.73 1.54
CA ILE A 465 -5.10 -0.77 0.53
C ILE A 465 -6.26 0.20 0.34
N ASP A 466 -5.98 1.50 0.35
CA ASP A 466 -6.94 2.54 -0.03
C ASP A 466 -6.20 3.54 -0.91
N TRP A 467 -5.87 3.12 -2.14
CA TRP A 467 -5.11 3.92 -3.10
C TRP A 467 -5.94 4.15 -4.37
N SER A 468 -5.67 5.23 -5.10
CA SER A 468 -6.38 5.54 -6.34
C SER A 468 -6.49 4.32 -7.26
N GLY A 469 -7.71 3.87 -7.51
CA GLY A 469 -7.99 2.72 -8.38
C GLY A 469 -8.04 1.36 -7.69
N VAL A 470 -7.52 1.20 -6.48
CA VAL A 470 -7.45 -0.09 -5.77
C VAL A 470 -7.84 0.06 -4.30
N SER A 471 -8.83 -0.70 -3.86
CA SER A 471 -9.28 -0.74 -2.47
C SER A 471 -9.32 -2.19 -1.97
N VAL A 472 -8.56 -2.50 -0.91
CA VAL A 472 -8.63 -3.76 -0.17
C VAL A 472 -9.09 -3.46 1.26
N LYS A 473 -10.33 -3.84 1.58
CA LYS A 473 -10.97 -3.59 2.87
C LYS A 473 -11.29 -4.90 3.58
N TYR A 474 -11.20 -4.89 4.90
CA TYR A 474 -11.54 -6.02 5.73
C TYR A 474 -12.69 -5.66 6.66
N TYR A 475 -13.58 -6.63 6.88
CA TYR A 475 -14.74 -6.47 7.74
C TYR A 475 -14.89 -7.68 8.65
N ILE A 476 -15.35 -7.44 9.87
CA ILE A 476 -15.88 -8.49 10.74
C ILE A 476 -17.40 -8.33 10.74
N ASP A 477 -18.08 -9.33 10.18
CA ASP A 477 -19.52 -9.44 10.22
C ASP A 477 -19.90 -10.33 11.41
N VAL A 478 -20.57 -9.75 12.40
CA VAL A 478 -21.07 -10.48 13.58
C VAL A 478 -22.59 -10.56 13.51
N SER A 479 -23.12 -11.76 13.69
CA SER A 479 -24.55 -11.99 13.85
C SER A 479 -24.85 -12.82 15.09
N VAL A 480 -25.89 -12.45 15.84
CA VAL A 480 -26.43 -13.25 16.95
C VAL A 480 -27.87 -13.61 16.61
N LEU A 481 -28.13 -14.90 16.44
CA LEU A 481 -29.47 -15.45 16.18
C LEU A 481 -30.08 -15.93 17.49
N VAL A 482 -31.25 -15.42 17.86
CA VAL A 482 -32.01 -15.82 19.06
C VAL A 482 -33.44 -16.14 18.64
N GLY A 483 -33.79 -17.42 18.55
CA GLY A 483 -35.06 -17.84 17.93
C GLY A 483 -35.17 -17.28 16.50
N PRO A 484 -36.23 -16.52 16.16
CA PRO A 484 -36.38 -15.89 14.85
C PRO A 484 -35.61 -14.55 14.70
N ASP A 485 -35.06 -14.00 15.78
CA ASP A 485 -34.40 -12.68 15.78
C ASP A 485 -32.95 -12.78 15.33
N ASN A 486 -32.55 -11.91 14.41
CA ASN A 486 -31.17 -11.84 13.91
C ASN A 486 -30.59 -10.44 14.15
N LEU A 487 -29.65 -10.34 15.09
CA LEU A 487 -28.96 -9.11 15.41
C LEU A 487 -27.65 -9.07 14.62
N ARG A 488 -27.34 -7.99 13.90
CA ARG A 488 -26.14 -7.91 13.04
C ARG A 488 -25.33 -6.63 13.23
N ALA A 489 -24.00 -6.75 13.12
CA ALA A 489 -23.08 -5.63 13.01
C ALA A 489 -21.99 -5.96 11.98
N ARG A 490 -21.49 -4.94 11.30
CA ARG A 490 -20.37 -5.02 10.36
C ARG A 490 -19.34 -3.99 10.72
N ILE A 491 -18.12 -4.43 11.01
CA ILE A 491 -17.08 -3.59 11.58
C ILE A 491 -15.90 -3.54 10.62
N PRO A 492 -15.52 -2.36 10.10
CA PRO A 492 -14.33 -2.25 9.27
C PRO A 492 -13.08 -2.42 10.13
N ILE A 493 -12.10 -3.15 9.62
CA ILE A 493 -10.79 -3.32 10.23
C ILE A 493 -9.69 -3.10 9.19
N ARG A 494 -8.49 -2.75 9.66
CA ARG A 494 -7.28 -2.61 8.85
C ARG A 494 -6.32 -3.76 9.15
N VAL A 495 -5.80 -4.37 8.10
CA VAL A 495 -4.77 -5.40 8.14
C VAL A 495 -3.48 -4.80 7.56
N VAL A 496 -2.37 -4.84 8.31
CA VAL A 496 -1.07 -4.25 7.91
C VAL A 496 0.01 -5.31 7.66
#